data_AF-A0A6L6Q4B0-F1
#
_entry.id   AF-A0A6L6Q4B0-F1
#
_cell.length_a   1.000
_cell.length_b   1.000
_cell.length_c   1.000
_cell.angle_alpha   90.00
_cell.angle_beta   90.00
_cell.angle_gamma   90.00
#
_symmetry.space_group_name_H-M   'P 1'
#
loop_
_entity.id
_entity.type
_entity.pdbx_description
1 polymer ?
#
loop_
_entity_poly.entity_id
_entity_poly.type
_entity_poly.pdbx_seq_one_letter_code
_entity_poly.pdbx_strand_id
1 'polypeptide(L)'
;MLAAATVATVATVAVAAEPETRSPNEGEMQSFAAYYQAPPGAVARPAFDIRRGGAVHGWSVAAWTEDKPQRAAWSLCLAQRHGHAYDGKAWHATGVSRRYVWLDRASDCGVSPQRVLLGHDMADRDIVTLLEGQAAVLQGARLLFAGNTQCAPMRALPFKLVGLGLDKDGMVVMTYRSDRESDAQVTVRKRGRELTAWNVKC
;
A
#
# COMPACT_ATOMS: atom_id res chain seq x y z
N MET A 1 -53.88 32.60 11.82
CA MET A 1 -52.88 32.34 12.87
C MET A 1 -52.11 31.10 12.48
N LEU A 2 -50.82 31.26 12.17
CA LEU A 2 -49.87 30.19 11.84
C LEU A 2 -49.47 29.42 13.10
N ALA A 3 -49.22 28.12 12.96
CA ALA A 3 -48.05 27.46 13.57
C ALA A 3 -47.87 26.06 12.94
N ALA A 4 -46.95 25.93 11.99
CA ALA A 4 -46.46 24.64 11.51
C ALA A 4 -45.09 24.39 12.17
N ALA A 5 -45.04 23.42 13.08
CA ALA A 5 -43.80 23.00 13.74
C ALA A 5 -43.00 22.08 12.80
N THR A 6 -41.84 22.55 12.35
CA THR A 6 -40.87 21.77 11.58
C THR A 6 -39.92 21.07 12.56
N VAL A 7 -39.99 19.73 12.60
CA VAL A 7 -39.07 18.89 13.37
C VAL A 7 -37.78 18.72 12.55
N ALA A 8 -36.69 19.34 12.99
CA ALA A 8 -35.38 19.16 12.40
C ALA A 8 -34.81 17.78 12.79
N THR A 9 -34.65 16.90 11.81
CA THR A 9 -33.99 15.61 11.97
C THR A 9 -32.48 15.82 11.93
N VAL A 10 -31.80 15.63 13.06
CA VAL A 10 -30.35 15.69 13.15
C VAL A 10 -29.78 14.41 12.52
N ALA A 11 -29.18 14.52 11.34
CA ALA A 11 -28.48 13.41 10.70
C ALA A 11 -27.18 13.14 11.48
N THR A 12 -27.16 12.06 12.26
CA THR A 12 -25.93 11.50 12.83
C THR A 12 -25.08 10.93 11.70
N VAL A 13 -24.03 11.65 11.34
CA VAL A 13 -22.97 11.15 10.46
C VAL A 13 -22.26 10.05 11.25
N ALA A 14 -22.54 8.79 10.90
CA ALA A 14 -21.76 7.66 11.40
C ALA A 14 -20.35 7.79 10.85
N VAL A 15 -19.44 8.33 11.67
CA VAL A 15 -18.01 8.24 11.42
C VAL A 15 -17.70 6.75 11.46
N ALA A 16 -17.39 6.16 10.31
CA ALA A 16 -16.90 4.79 10.25
C ALA A 16 -15.65 4.73 11.15
N ALA A 17 -15.77 4.02 12.27
CA ALA A 17 -14.67 3.86 13.21
C ALA A 17 -13.47 3.30 12.45
N GLU A 18 -12.32 3.96 12.60
CA GLU A 18 -11.09 3.47 11.99
C GLU A 18 -10.82 2.04 12.47
N PRO A 19 -10.39 1.15 11.58
CA PRO A 19 -10.09 -0.23 11.95
C PRO A 19 -8.97 -0.24 13.00
N GLU A 20 -9.30 -0.70 14.21
CA GLU A 20 -8.36 -0.82 15.32
C GLU A 20 -7.24 -1.80 14.93
N THR A 21 -5.98 -1.45 15.22
CA THR A 21 -4.82 -2.31 14.95
C THR A 21 -4.04 -2.55 16.23
N ARG A 22 -3.38 -3.72 16.32
CA ARG A 22 -2.52 -4.04 17.46
C ARG A 22 -1.28 -4.83 17.05
N SER A 23 -0.30 -4.84 17.95
CA SER A 23 0.86 -5.74 17.81
C SER A 23 0.46 -7.21 18.06
N PRO A 24 1.16 -8.17 17.42
CA PRO A 24 0.98 -9.58 17.71
C PRO A 24 1.37 -9.89 19.15
N ASN A 25 0.64 -10.79 19.79
CA ASN A 25 1.01 -11.33 21.09
C ASN A 25 1.98 -12.52 20.93
N GLU A 26 2.57 -12.98 22.05
CA GLU A 26 3.54 -14.07 22.03
C GLU A 26 2.96 -15.40 21.53
N GLY A 27 1.71 -15.73 21.92
CA GLY A 27 1.03 -16.95 21.46
C GLY A 27 0.78 -16.96 19.96
N GLU A 28 0.43 -15.81 19.37
CA GLU A 28 0.27 -15.64 17.92
C GLU A 28 1.59 -15.81 17.18
N MET A 29 2.68 -15.25 17.71
CA MET A 29 4.01 -15.43 17.13
C MET A 29 4.47 -16.89 17.18
N GLN A 30 4.31 -17.55 18.34
CA GLN A 30 4.69 -18.95 18.53
C GLN A 30 3.83 -19.91 17.70
N SER A 31 2.51 -19.69 17.67
CA SER A 31 1.60 -20.52 16.85
C SER A 31 1.91 -20.37 15.36
N PHE A 32 2.23 -19.17 14.88
CA PHE A 32 2.63 -18.98 13.50
C PHE A 32 3.98 -19.64 13.20
N ALA A 33 4.95 -19.53 14.11
CA ALA A 33 6.25 -20.20 13.97
C ALA A 33 6.13 -21.73 13.94
N ALA A 34 5.18 -22.30 14.70
CA ALA A 34 4.90 -23.73 14.66
C ALA A 34 4.24 -24.19 13.35
N TYR A 35 3.40 -23.32 12.76
CA TYR A 35 2.72 -23.57 11.50
C TYR A 35 3.64 -23.42 10.28
N TYR A 36 4.39 -22.31 10.21
CA TYR A 36 5.15 -21.94 9.03
C TYR A 36 6.63 -22.34 9.16
N GLN A 37 7.01 -23.40 8.47
CA GLN A 37 8.41 -23.78 8.30
C GLN A 37 9.01 -22.97 7.15
N ALA A 38 9.78 -21.94 7.50
CA ALA A 38 10.39 -21.06 6.51
C ALA A 38 11.34 -21.83 5.58
N PRO A 39 11.21 -21.68 4.24
CA PRO A 39 12.14 -22.30 3.32
C PRO A 39 13.53 -21.65 3.48
N PRO A 40 14.61 -22.37 3.10
CA PRO A 40 15.96 -21.82 3.15
C PRO A 40 16.07 -20.48 2.42
N GLY A 41 16.56 -19.45 3.12
CA GLY A 41 16.76 -18.11 2.57
C GLY A 41 15.55 -17.17 2.65
N ALA A 42 14.39 -17.61 3.12
CA ALA A 42 13.26 -16.71 3.40
C ALA A 42 13.64 -15.63 4.42
N VAL A 43 12.96 -14.48 4.35
CA VAL A 43 13.15 -13.42 5.34
C VAL A 43 12.65 -13.91 6.69
N ALA A 44 13.54 -13.92 7.68
CA ALA A 44 13.36 -14.66 8.93
C ALA A 44 12.19 -14.18 9.83
N ARG A 45 11.56 -13.03 9.53
CA ARG A 45 10.52 -12.46 10.39
C ARG A 45 9.25 -12.13 9.60
N PRO A 46 8.13 -12.82 9.88
CA PRO A 46 6.85 -12.49 9.26
C PRO A 46 6.34 -11.12 9.72
N ALA A 47 5.63 -10.43 8.84
CA ALA A 47 4.93 -9.20 9.17
C ALA A 47 3.47 -9.53 9.55
N PHE A 48 3.05 -9.18 10.76
CA PHE A 48 1.68 -9.39 11.22
C PHE A 48 0.80 -8.19 10.87
N ASP A 49 -0.42 -8.47 10.41
CA ASP A 49 -1.48 -7.50 10.16
C ASP A 49 -2.70 -7.92 10.97
N ILE A 50 -2.91 -7.26 12.11
CA ILE A 50 -3.98 -7.59 13.06
C ILE A 50 -4.93 -6.41 13.14
N ARG A 51 -6.18 -6.64 12.74
CA ARG A 51 -7.18 -5.59 12.58
C ARG A 51 -8.49 -6.00 13.23
N ARG A 52 -9.26 -5.02 13.69
CA ARG A 52 -10.65 -5.22 14.11
C ARG A 52 -11.58 -4.43 13.18
N GLY A 53 -12.55 -5.10 12.58
CA GLY A 53 -13.53 -4.51 11.65
C GLY A 53 -14.62 -3.66 12.32
N GLY A 54 -14.38 -3.12 13.52
CA GLY A 54 -15.38 -2.45 14.37
C GLY A 54 -15.73 -3.26 15.62
N ALA A 55 -16.50 -2.66 16.54
CA ALA A 55 -16.76 -3.22 17.88
C ALA A 55 -17.47 -4.59 17.87
N VAL A 56 -18.25 -4.88 16.83
CA VAL A 56 -19.02 -6.13 16.67
C VAL A 56 -18.20 -7.25 16.02
N HIS A 57 -17.13 -6.90 15.29
CA HIS A 57 -16.27 -7.89 14.66
C HIS A 57 -15.12 -8.27 15.59
N GLY A 58 -14.81 -9.57 15.63
CA GLY A 58 -13.62 -10.07 16.30
C GLY A 58 -12.33 -9.56 15.65
N TRP A 59 -11.20 -9.79 16.32
CA TRP A 59 -9.88 -9.54 15.74
C TRP A 59 -9.64 -10.50 14.57
N SER A 60 -9.27 -9.97 13.41
CA SER A 60 -8.64 -10.74 12.34
C SER A 60 -7.13 -10.69 12.52
N VAL A 61 -6.50 -11.86 12.46
CA VAL A 61 -5.05 -12.00 12.59
C VAL A 61 -4.52 -12.57 11.28
N ALA A 62 -3.68 -11.80 10.59
CA ALA A 62 -2.97 -12.23 9.40
C ALA A 62 -1.46 -12.12 9.59
N ALA A 63 -0.72 -12.97 8.90
CA ALA A 63 0.73 -12.96 8.84
C ALA A 63 1.18 -12.99 7.38
N TRP A 64 2.25 -12.26 7.09
CA TRP A 64 2.85 -12.17 5.77
C TRP A 64 4.28 -12.69 5.82
N THR A 65 4.54 -13.77 5.10
CA THR A 65 5.89 -14.33 4.93
C THR A 65 6.49 -13.78 3.65
N GLU A 66 7.79 -13.51 3.64
CA GLU A 66 8.47 -12.91 2.49
C GLU A 66 9.57 -13.85 2.00
N ASP A 67 9.58 -14.10 0.69
CA ASP A 67 10.65 -14.83 0.04
C ASP A 67 11.95 -14.04 0.09
N LYS A 68 13.09 -14.71 -0.13
CA LYS A 68 14.36 -14.00 -0.31
C LYS A 68 14.20 -12.96 -1.43
N PRO A 69 14.53 -11.69 -1.20
CA PRO A 69 14.58 -10.72 -2.28
C PRO A 69 15.45 -11.20 -3.44
N GLN A 70 14.99 -10.96 -4.66
CA GLN A 70 15.67 -11.36 -5.88
C GLN A 70 16.03 -10.13 -6.70
N ARG A 71 17.21 -10.17 -7.31
CA ARG A 71 17.62 -9.21 -8.33
C ARG A 71 16.94 -9.56 -9.65
N ALA A 72 16.35 -8.56 -10.29
CA ALA A 72 15.96 -8.64 -11.68
C ALA A 72 16.81 -7.70 -12.54
N ALA A 73 16.27 -7.16 -13.63
CA ALA A 73 17.06 -6.36 -14.55
C ALA A 73 17.60 -5.07 -13.89
N TRP A 74 18.83 -4.70 -14.24
CA TRP A 74 19.53 -3.51 -13.72
C TRP A 74 19.68 -3.50 -12.19
N SER A 75 19.25 -2.42 -11.53
CA SER A 75 19.22 -2.26 -10.07
C SER A 75 17.86 -2.61 -9.47
N LEU A 76 16.98 -3.28 -10.20
CA LEU A 76 15.66 -3.65 -9.71
C LEU A 76 15.75 -4.86 -8.78
N CYS A 77 15.19 -4.70 -7.59
CA CYS A 77 15.00 -5.76 -6.62
C CYS A 77 13.52 -6.02 -6.41
N LEU A 78 13.16 -7.29 -6.26
CA LEU A 78 11.79 -7.74 -6.02
C LEU A 78 11.72 -8.63 -4.80
N ALA A 79 10.63 -8.52 -4.06
CA ALA A 79 10.25 -9.47 -3.04
C ALA A 79 8.78 -9.85 -3.20
N GLN A 80 8.46 -11.11 -2.94
CA GLN A 80 7.09 -11.59 -2.91
C GLN A 80 6.72 -11.92 -1.47
N ARG A 81 5.55 -11.43 -1.04
CA ARG A 81 4.92 -11.78 0.22
C ARG A 81 3.73 -12.68 -0.01
N HIS A 82 3.56 -13.63 0.88
CA HIS A 82 2.45 -14.59 0.89
C HIS A 82 1.63 -14.40 2.16
N GLY A 83 0.32 -14.29 2.00
CA GLY A 83 -0.61 -14.09 3.09
C GLY A 83 -1.04 -15.40 3.76
N HIS A 84 -1.11 -15.35 5.07
CA HIS A 84 -1.65 -16.41 5.92
C HIS A 84 -2.66 -15.80 6.88
N ALA A 85 -3.77 -16.49 7.12
CA ALA A 85 -4.81 -16.04 8.04
C ALA A 85 -4.99 -17.06 9.16
N TYR A 86 -5.35 -16.56 10.34
CA TYR A 86 -5.71 -17.36 11.50
C TYR A 86 -7.23 -17.31 11.70
N ASP A 87 -7.87 -18.49 11.76
CA ASP A 87 -9.33 -18.60 11.94
C ASP A 87 -9.77 -18.70 13.41
N GLY A 88 -8.83 -18.54 14.35
CA GLY A 88 -9.05 -18.75 15.78
C GLY A 88 -8.62 -20.12 16.30
N LYS A 89 -8.32 -21.07 15.40
CA LYS A 89 -7.85 -22.43 15.72
C LYS A 89 -6.59 -22.81 14.97
N ALA A 90 -6.54 -22.50 13.68
CA ALA A 90 -5.45 -22.90 12.79
C ALA A 90 -5.09 -21.79 11.81
N TRP A 91 -3.84 -21.84 11.38
CA TRP A 91 -3.32 -21.01 10.31
C TRP A 91 -3.55 -21.70 8.96
N HIS A 92 -3.82 -20.90 7.94
CA HIS A 92 -3.93 -21.36 6.57
C HIS A 92 -3.39 -20.31 5.59
N ALA A 93 -2.85 -20.77 4.46
CA ALA A 93 -2.46 -19.90 3.37
C ALA A 93 -3.71 -19.31 2.71
N THR A 94 -3.71 -18.01 2.44
CA THR A 94 -4.87 -17.35 1.81
C THR A 94 -4.84 -17.41 0.29
N GLY A 95 -3.71 -17.84 -0.29
CA GLY A 95 -3.42 -17.73 -1.72
C GLY A 95 -3.17 -16.29 -2.19
N VAL A 96 -3.25 -15.30 -1.29
CA VAL A 96 -2.99 -13.90 -1.62
C VAL A 96 -1.49 -13.64 -1.61
N SER A 97 -0.98 -13.14 -2.73
CA SER A 97 0.41 -12.70 -2.86
C SER A 97 0.50 -11.19 -3.08
N ARG A 98 1.52 -10.55 -2.52
CA ARG A 98 1.86 -9.15 -2.79
C ARG A 98 3.29 -9.06 -3.30
N ARG A 99 3.51 -8.36 -4.40
CA ARG A 99 4.84 -8.13 -4.95
C ARG A 99 5.32 -6.73 -4.58
N TYR A 100 6.56 -6.63 -4.15
CA TYR A 100 7.21 -5.38 -3.77
C TYR A 100 8.44 -5.17 -4.63
N VAL A 101 8.70 -3.92 -5.00
CA VAL A 101 9.82 -3.53 -5.86
C VAL A 101 10.55 -2.31 -5.30
N TRP A 102 11.86 -2.27 -5.49
CA TRP A 102 12.70 -1.11 -5.16
C TRP A 102 13.97 -1.12 -6.02
N LEU A 103 14.67 0.02 -6.03
CA LEU A 103 15.98 0.11 -6.65
C LEU A 103 17.05 -0.04 -5.57
N ASP A 104 17.99 -0.95 -5.78
CA ASP A 104 19.18 -1.12 -4.95
C ASP A 104 20.42 -1.42 -5.81
N ARG A 105 21.52 -0.74 -5.48
CA ARG A 105 22.82 -0.93 -6.12
C ARG A 105 23.66 -2.00 -5.41
N ALA A 106 23.36 -2.33 -4.15
CA ALA A 106 24.00 -3.44 -3.45
C ALA A 106 23.66 -4.76 -4.16
N SER A 107 24.60 -5.70 -4.20
CA SER A 107 24.48 -6.94 -4.99
C SER A 107 23.42 -7.92 -4.47
N ASP A 108 23.12 -7.90 -3.18
CA ASP A 108 22.31 -8.88 -2.47
C ASP A 108 20.81 -8.55 -2.37
N CYS A 109 20.37 -7.39 -2.89
CA CYS A 109 18.99 -6.92 -2.78
C CYS A 109 18.47 -6.99 -1.34
N GLY A 110 19.12 -6.28 -0.41
CA GLY A 110 18.68 -6.24 0.98
C GLY A 110 17.24 -5.74 1.13
N VAL A 111 16.61 -6.07 2.27
CA VAL A 111 15.25 -5.60 2.58
C VAL A 111 15.25 -4.07 2.73
N SER A 112 14.64 -3.37 1.77
CA SER A 112 14.58 -1.90 1.77
C SER A 112 13.31 -1.36 2.45
N PRO A 113 13.42 -0.31 3.29
CA PRO A 113 12.25 0.40 3.83
C PRO A 113 11.52 1.23 2.75
N GLN A 114 12.13 1.44 1.57
CA GLN A 114 11.57 2.22 0.46
C GLN A 114 10.90 1.34 -0.62
N ARG A 115 10.52 0.11 -0.27
CA ARG A 115 9.83 -0.79 -1.19
C ARG A 115 8.43 -0.29 -1.54
N VAL A 116 8.08 -0.50 -2.79
CA VAL A 116 6.82 -0.05 -3.41
C VAL A 116 5.99 -1.27 -3.74
N LEU A 117 4.70 -1.27 -3.38
CA LEU A 117 3.77 -2.33 -3.73
C LEU A 117 3.49 -2.31 -5.24
N LEU A 118 3.63 -3.45 -5.90
CA LEU A 118 3.27 -3.61 -7.30
C LEU A 118 1.88 -4.26 -7.38
N GLY A 119 0.88 -3.46 -7.75
CA GLY A 119 -0.52 -3.87 -7.85
C GLY A 119 -0.89 -4.54 -9.17
N HIS A 120 -0.01 -4.49 -10.18
CA HIS A 120 -0.20 -5.16 -11.46
C HIS A 120 1.14 -5.59 -12.05
N ASP A 121 1.16 -6.67 -12.82
CA ASP A 121 2.38 -7.10 -13.49
C ASP A 121 2.81 -6.06 -14.53
N MET A 122 4.07 -5.66 -14.48
CA MET A 122 4.67 -4.66 -15.37
C MET A 122 6.04 -5.15 -15.81
N ALA A 123 6.50 -4.71 -16.97
CA ALA A 123 7.86 -5.02 -17.41
C ALA A 123 8.90 -4.33 -16.51
N ASP A 124 10.00 -5.02 -16.20
CA ASP A 124 11.09 -4.50 -15.36
C ASP A 124 11.56 -3.10 -15.79
N ARG A 125 11.69 -2.88 -17.10
CA ARG A 125 12.09 -1.58 -17.66
C ARG A 125 11.12 -0.46 -17.29
N ASP A 126 9.83 -0.76 -17.27
CA ASP A 126 8.79 0.21 -16.93
C ASP A 126 8.81 0.51 -15.44
N ILE A 127 8.97 -0.53 -14.61
CA ILE A 127 9.12 -0.38 -13.16
C ILE A 127 10.32 0.51 -12.85
N VAL A 128 11.50 0.22 -13.43
CA VAL A 128 12.70 1.05 -13.25
C VAL A 128 12.44 2.49 -13.67
N THR A 129 11.83 2.72 -14.84
CA THR A 129 11.51 4.07 -15.33
C THR A 129 10.61 4.83 -14.35
N LEU A 130 9.59 4.17 -13.79
CA LEU A 130 8.67 4.76 -12.81
C LEU A 130 9.36 5.07 -11.48
N LEU A 131 10.17 4.13 -10.98
CA LEU A 131 10.89 4.31 -9.71
C LEU A 131 11.94 5.43 -9.79
N GLU A 132 12.66 5.54 -10.92
CA GLU A 132 13.62 6.63 -11.18
C GLU A 132 12.91 7.98 -11.32
N GLY A 133 11.77 8.02 -12.03
CA GLY A 133 11.06 9.26 -12.34
C GLY A 133 10.07 9.74 -11.27
N GLN A 134 9.92 9.02 -10.15
CA GLN A 134 8.89 9.31 -9.13
C GLN A 134 8.93 10.77 -8.62
N ALA A 135 10.12 11.33 -8.43
CA ALA A 135 10.26 12.66 -7.85
C ALA A 135 9.77 13.74 -8.83
N ALA A 136 10.06 13.57 -10.12
CA ALA A 136 9.59 14.47 -11.17
C ALA A 136 8.07 14.39 -11.34
N VAL A 137 7.51 13.18 -11.30
CA VAL A 137 6.05 12.98 -11.35
C VAL A 137 5.36 13.65 -10.16
N LEU A 138 5.84 13.44 -8.94
CA LEU A 138 5.27 14.06 -7.75
C LEU A 138 5.34 15.60 -7.83
N GLN A 139 6.44 16.15 -8.33
CA GLN A 139 6.58 17.59 -8.50
C GLN A 139 5.56 18.15 -9.50
N GLY A 140 5.31 17.46 -10.62
CA GLY A 140 4.24 17.81 -11.56
C GLY A 140 2.85 17.68 -10.95
N ALA A 141 2.61 16.62 -10.16
CA ALA A 141 1.33 16.35 -9.50
C ALA A 141 0.96 17.44 -8.48
N ARG A 142 1.93 18.10 -7.84
CA ARG A 142 1.67 19.22 -6.91
C ARG A 142 0.95 20.40 -7.55
N LEU A 143 1.16 20.64 -8.85
CA LEU A 143 0.40 21.65 -9.59
C LEU A 143 -1.06 21.22 -9.77
N LEU A 144 -1.29 19.93 -10.04
CA LEU A 144 -2.63 19.37 -10.17
C LEU A 144 -3.38 19.36 -8.82
N PHE A 145 -2.68 19.15 -7.69
CA PHE A 145 -3.27 19.25 -6.36
C PHE A 145 -3.86 20.63 -6.09
N ALA A 146 -3.26 21.71 -6.60
CA ALA A 146 -3.80 23.06 -6.40
C ALA A 146 -5.13 23.27 -7.16
N GLY A 147 -5.34 22.57 -8.27
CA GLY A 147 -6.57 22.62 -9.07
C GLY A 147 -7.68 21.66 -8.60
N ASN A 148 -7.36 20.72 -7.70
CA ASN A 148 -8.34 19.77 -7.14
C ASN A 148 -8.58 20.10 -5.66
N THR A 149 -9.78 20.56 -5.33
CA THR A 149 -10.15 21.00 -3.97
C THR A 149 -10.02 19.90 -2.91
N GLN A 150 -10.17 18.62 -3.28
CA GLN A 150 -9.97 17.48 -2.38
C GLN A 150 -8.49 17.23 -2.09
N CYS A 151 -7.61 17.49 -3.06
CA CYS A 151 -6.16 17.33 -2.93
C CYS A 151 -5.43 18.57 -2.39
N ALA A 152 -6.03 19.76 -2.53
CA ALA A 152 -5.39 21.03 -2.19
C ALA A 152 -4.82 21.10 -0.76
N PRO A 153 -5.49 20.55 0.29
CA PRO A 153 -4.94 20.54 1.65
C PRO A 153 -3.64 19.73 1.79
N MET A 154 -3.43 18.74 0.92
CA MET A 154 -2.30 17.82 1.01
C MET A 154 -1.09 18.27 0.18
N ARG A 155 -1.20 19.33 -0.63
CA ARG A 155 -0.21 19.67 -1.66
C ARG A 155 1.21 19.90 -1.14
N ALA A 156 1.33 20.36 0.11
CA ALA A 156 2.60 20.69 0.75
C ALA A 156 3.11 19.56 1.66
N LEU A 157 2.37 18.46 1.79
CA LEU A 157 2.79 17.34 2.62
C LEU A 157 4.02 16.65 2.00
N PRO A 158 4.90 16.08 2.83
CA PRO A 158 5.92 15.17 2.36
C PRO A 158 5.24 13.87 1.93
N PHE A 159 5.63 13.36 0.76
CA PHE A 159 5.08 12.12 0.20
C PHE A 159 6.19 11.12 -0.08
N LYS A 160 5.85 9.83 0.04
CA LYS A 160 6.68 8.72 -0.40
C LYS A 160 5.87 7.86 -1.36
N LEU A 161 6.51 7.33 -2.41
CA LEU A 161 5.87 6.36 -3.28
C LEU A 161 5.65 5.05 -2.51
N VAL A 162 4.42 4.55 -2.50
CA VAL A 162 4.04 3.31 -1.81
C VAL A 162 3.40 2.28 -2.73
N GLY A 163 2.91 2.69 -3.90
CA GLY A 163 2.31 1.76 -4.87
C GLY A 163 2.53 2.14 -6.33
N LEU A 164 2.64 1.12 -7.18
CA LEU A 164 2.53 1.19 -8.63
C LEU A 164 1.37 0.30 -9.07
N GLY A 165 0.53 0.79 -9.95
CA GLY A 165 -0.59 0.03 -10.48
C GLY A 165 -1.08 0.58 -11.81
N LEU A 166 -2.23 0.10 -12.23
CA LEU A 166 -2.97 0.62 -13.36
C LEU A 166 -4.35 1.11 -12.88
N ASP A 167 -4.88 2.15 -13.50
CA ASP A 167 -6.29 2.51 -13.34
C ASP A 167 -7.19 1.61 -14.22
N LYS A 168 -8.49 1.88 -14.14
CA LYS A 168 -9.52 1.16 -14.92
C LYS A 168 -9.33 1.28 -16.44
N ASP A 169 -8.64 2.33 -16.89
CA ASP A 169 -8.41 2.62 -18.31
C ASP A 169 -7.04 2.10 -18.76
N GLY A 170 -6.33 1.34 -17.89
CA GLY A 170 -5.01 0.77 -18.16
C GLY A 170 -3.86 1.78 -18.07
N MET A 171 -4.11 2.99 -17.58
CA MET A 171 -3.07 4.00 -17.40
C MET A 171 -2.29 3.74 -16.12
N VAL A 172 -0.99 4.01 -16.14
CA VAL A 172 -0.14 3.84 -14.96
C VAL A 172 -0.58 4.78 -13.84
N VAL A 173 -0.68 4.25 -12.63
CA VAL A 173 -0.95 5.01 -11.42
C VAL A 173 0.19 4.84 -10.43
N MET A 174 0.67 5.95 -9.91
CA MET A 174 1.62 6.01 -8.80
C MET A 174 0.88 6.45 -7.54
N THR A 175 0.86 5.59 -6.52
CA THR A 175 0.23 5.90 -5.23
C THR A 175 1.29 6.44 -4.29
N TYR A 176 1.11 7.67 -3.87
CA TYR A 176 1.94 8.35 -2.88
C TYR A 176 1.22 8.40 -1.55
N ARG A 177 1.97 8.20 -0.46
CA ARG A 177 1.46 8.33 0.90
C ARG A 177 2.16 9.45 1.63
N SER A 178 1.38 10.28 2.30
CA SER A 178 1.91 11.34 3.15
C SER A 178 2.39 10.81 4.50
N ASP A 179 3.13 11.63 5.23
CA ASP A 179 3.45 11.39 6.65
C ASP A 179 2.23 11.38 7.58
N ARG A 180 1.06 11.80 7.08
CA ARG A 180 -0.23 11.77 7.78
C ARG A 180 -1.15 10.63 7.30
N GLU A 181 -0.56 9.58 6.72
CA GLU A 181 -1.27 8.41 6.19
C GLU A 181 -2.37 8.74 5.16
N SER A 182 -2.26 9.89 4.50
CA SER A 182 -3.18 10.28 3.42
C SER A 182 -2.60 9.85 2.08
N ASP A 183 -3.41 9.19 1.25
CA ASP A 183 -2.98 8.68 -0.04
C ASP A 183 -3.36 9.64 -1.18
N ALA A 184 -2.44 9.83 -2.12
CA ALA A 184 -2.67 10.53 -3.38
C ALA A 184 -2.31 9.60 -4.54
N GLN A 185 -3.29 9.30 -5.38
CA GLN A 185 -3.11 8.51 -6.60
C GLN A 185 -2.87 9.45 -7.77
N VAL A 186 -1.72 9.30 -8.43
CA VAL A 186 -1.33 10.12 -9.58
C VAL A 186 -1.35 9.26 -10.83
N THR A 187 -2.24 9.56 -11.77
CA THR A 187 -2.21 8.95 -13.11
C THR A 187 -1.04 9.54 -13.89
N VAL A 188 -0.25 8.68 -14.53
CA VAL A 188 0.97 9.05 -15.23
C VAL A 188 0.83 8.76 -16.72
N ARG A 189 1.14 9.77 -17.54
CA ARG A 189 1.36 9.58 -18.97
C ARG A 189 2.84 9.36 -19.24
N LYS A 190 3.13 8.35 -20.04
CA LYS A 190 4.48 7.99 -20.46
C LYS A 190 4.67 8.32 -21.94
N ARG A 191 5.72 9.07 -22.27
CA ARG A 191 6.17 9.31 -23.66
C ARG A 191 7.65 8.98 -23.75
N GLY A 192 7.97 7.78 -24.24
CA GLY A 192 9.35 7.27 -24.21
C GLY A 192 9.85 7.08 -22.77
N ARG A 193 10.83 7.87 -22.33
CA ARG A 193 11.32 7.89 -20.93
C ARG A 193 10.72 9.03 -20.10
N GLU A 194 10.01 9.96 -20.73
CA GLU A 194 9.38 11.08 -20.05
C GLU A 194 8.10 10.62 -19.34
N LEU A 195 7.97 11.01 -18.08
CA LEU A 195 6.80 10.75 -17.24
C LEU A 195 6.16 12.08 -16.86
N THR A 196 4.86 12.22 -17.15
CA THR A 196 4.11 13.43 -16.85
C THR A 196 2.92 13.07 -15.97
N ALA A 197 2.75 13.79 -14.86
CA ALA A 197 1.54 13.70 -14.05
C ALA A 197 0.35 14.21 -14.88
N TRP A 198 -0.70 13.39 -15.00
CA TRP A 198 -1.86 13.68 -15.84
C TRP A 198 -3.11 14.01 -15.01
N ASN A 199 -3.35 13.24 -13.96
CA ASN A 199 -4.49 13.43 -13.07
C ASN A 199 -4.13 13.03 -11.64
N VAL A 200 -4.89 13.54 -10.67
CA VAL A 200 -4.70 13.28 -9.25
C VAL A 200 -6.03 12.92 -8.59
N LYS A 201 -6.00 11.92 -7.71
CA LYS A 201 -7.10 11.55 -6.85
C LYS A 201 -6.64 11.48 -5.39
N CYS A 202 -7.45 12.09 -4.54
CA CYS A 202 -7.39 12.15 -3.10
C CYS A 202 -8.85 11.93 -2.64
#